data_AF-A0A9W8IR30-F1
#
_entry.id   AF-A0A9W8IR30-F1
#
_cell.length_a   1.000
_cell.length_b   1.000
_cell.length_c   1.000
_cell.angle_alpha   90.00
_cell.angle_beta   90.00
_cell.angle_gamma   90.00
#
_symmetry.space_group_name_H-M   'P 1'
#
loop_
_entity.id
_entity.type
_entity.pdbx_description
1 polymer ?
#
loop_
_entity_poly.entity_id
_entity_poly.type
_entity_poly.pdbx_seq_one_letter_code
_entity_poly.pdbx_strand_id
1 'polypeptide(L)'
;MQHIIECPLDLDSLPAEWEELPLPELYRRSLMETVEDLPSFLRGIHAIDDEVVRFTENGGWHKINNLLPLLRFTGYLSYSFDDWIGALHHFTDRLKARKPEAATVISVFAEQWENDYKQSAVQR
;
A
#
# COMPACT_ATOMS: atom_id res chain seq x y z
N MET A 1 0.51 9.52 3.19
CA MET A 1 1.74 8.71 3.37
C MET A 1 2.34 8.82 4.77
N GLN A 2 2.48 10.03 5.35
CA GLN A 2 3.01 10.20 6.71
C GLN A 2 2.24 9.42 7.80
N HIS A 3 0.91 9.37 7.75
CA HIS A 3 0.11 8.60 8.72
C HIS A 3 0.44 7.10 8.75
N ILE A 4 0.92 6.53 7.63
CA ILE A 4 1.35 5.12 7.59
C ILE A 4 2.71 4.96 8.27
N ILE A 5 3.65 5.89 8.02
CA ILE A 5 4.99 5.88 8.65
C ILE A 5 4.89 6.11 10.15
N GLU A 6 4.07 7.06 10.57
CA GLU A 6 3.91 7.46 11.98
C GLU A 6 2.92 6.57 12.74
N CYS A 7 2.33 5.57 12.07
CA CYS A 7 1.42 4.62 12.72
C CYS A 7 2.14 3.97 13.92
N PRO A 8 1.64 4.16 15.15
CA PRO A 8 2.30 3.70 16.38
C PRO A 8 2.14 2.19 16.60
N LEU A 9 1.38 1.51 15.73
CA LEU A 9 1.23 0.06 15.79
C LEU A 9 2.55 -0.62 15.45
N ASP A 10 2.84 -1.67 16.22
CA ASP A 10 3.74 -2.71 15.77
C ASP A 10 3.04 -3.50 14.66
N LEU A 11 3.36 -3.14 13.41
CA LEU A 11 2.77 -3.76 12.24
C LEU A 11 3.34 -5.17 11.98
N ASP A 12 4.35 -5.61 12.73
CA ASP A 12 4.86 -6.98 12.65
C ASP A 12 4.09 -7.93 13.60
N SER A 13 3.27 -7.37 14.51
CA SER A 13 2.45 -8.10 15.49
C SER A 13 0.94 -7.86 15.31
N LEU A 14 0.47 -7.78 14.06
CA LEU A 14 -0.93 -7.49 13.75
C LEU A 14 -1.85 -8.69 14.06
N PRO A 15 -3.10 -8.43 14.51
CA PRO A 15 -4.12 -9.46 14.65
C PRO A 15 -4.55 -10.01 13.27
N ALA A 16 -5.31 -11.11 13.27
CA ALA A 16 -5.79 -11.72 12.04
C ALA A 16 -6.94 -10.91 11.40
N GLU A 17 -7.71 -10.17 12.20
CA GLU A 17 -8.87 -9.41 11.76
C GLU A 17 -8.67 -7.90 11.92
N TRP A 18 -9.23 -7.12 11.00
CA TRP A 18 -9.12 -5.66 11.00
C TRP A 18 -9.81 -5.04 12.22
N GLU A 19 -10.93 -5.62 12.63
CA GLU A 19 -11.76 -5.23 13.76
C GLU A 19 -11.10 -5.49 15.12
N GLU A 20 -10.01 -6.26 15.16
CA GLU A 20 -9.24 -6.55 16.37
C GLU A 20 -8.03 -5.62 16.55
N LEU A 21 -7.73 -4.77 15.57
CA LEU A 21 -6.62 -3.82 15.68
C LEU A 21 -6.78 -2.94 16.93
N PRO A 22 -5.73 -2.79 17.77
CA PRO A 22 -5.78 -2.02 19.01
C PRO A 22 -5.68 -0.50 18.75
N LEU A 23 -6.53 -0.01 17.85
CA LEU A 23 -6.67 1.37 17.46
C LEU A 23 -8.13 1.80 17.64
N PRO A 24 -8.39 3.08 18.00
CA PRO A 24 -9.75 3.60 17.97
C PRO A 24 -10.31 3.51 16.54
N GLU A 25 -11.63 3.29 16.43
CA GLU A 25 -12.31 3.04 15.15
C GLU A 25 -11.99 4.11 14.08
N LEU A 26 -11.95 5.38 14.48
CA LEU A 26 -11.63 6.50 13.59
C LEU A 26 -10.22 6.39 12.99
N TYR A 27 -9.23 5.93 13.78
CA TYR A 27 -7.87 5.75 13.29
C TYR A 27 -7.77 4.55 12.34
N ARG A 28 -8.51 3.47 12.61
CA ARG A 28 -8.61 2.34 11.67
C ARG A 28 -9.20 2.81 10.35
N ARG A 29 -10.36 3.48 10.39
CA ARG A 29 -11.00 3.99 9.18
C ARG A 29 -10.07 4.91 8.39
N SER A 30 -9.40 5.84 9.07
CA SER A 30 -8.44 6.74 8.41
C SER A 30 -7.24 5.99 7.79
N LEU A 31 -6.75 4.93 8.45
CA LEU A 31 -5.67 4.10 7.91
C LEU A 31 -6.12 3.31 6.67
N MET A 32 -7.33 2.75 6.70
CA MET A 32 -7.95 2.07 5.55
C MET A 32 -8.08 3.02 4.36
N GLU A 33 -8.73 4.17 4.55
CA GLU A 33 -8.90 5.20 3.51
C GLU A 33 -7.54 5.63 2.95
N THR A 34 -6.52 5.80 3.81
CA THR A 34 -5.17 6.17 3.37
C THR A 34 -4.54 5.12 2.45
N VAL A 35 -4.75 3.83 2.70
CA VAL A 35 -4.22 2.74 1.85
C VAL A 35 -5.05 2.62 0.56
N GLU A 36 -6.37 2.76 0.65
CA GLU A 36 -7.28 2.72 -0.51
C GLU A 36 -7.00 3.87 -1.48
N ASP A 37 -6.81 5.10 -0.98
CA ASP A 37 -6.57 6.30 -1.80
C ASP A 37 -5.12 6.44 -2.29
N LEU A 38 -4.19 5.63 -1.78
CA LEU A 38 -2.77 5.75 -2.08
C LEU A 38 -2.46 5.79 -3.59
N PRO A 39 -2.96 4.89 -4.45
CA PRO A 39 -2.61 4.93 -5.86
C PRO A 39 -3.22 6.13 -6.59
N SER A 40 -4.38 6.61 -6.16
CA SER A 40 -4.99 7.85 -6.67
C SER A 40 -4.10 9.04 -6.37
N PHE A 41 -3.56 9.12 -5.16
CA PHE A 41 -2.59 10.13 -4.77
C PHE A 41 -1.30 10.07 -5.60
N LEU A 42 -0.79 8.86 -5.83
CA LEU A 42 0.42 8.62 -6.63
C LEU A 42 0.20 8.93 -8.14
N ARG A 43 -1.02 8.79 -8.65
CA ARG A 43 -1.35 9.09 -10.05
C ARG A 43 -1.20 10.58 -10.35
N GLY A 44 -1.58 11.45 -9.41
CA GLY A 44 -1.87 12.87 -9.68
C GLY A 44 -0.69 13.84 -9.73
N ILE A 45 0.50 13.53 -9.18
CA ILE A 45 1.47 14.58 -8.84
C ILE A 45 2.91 14.21 -9.22
N HIS A 46 3.59 15.07 -9.99
CA HIS A 46 5.04 14.96 -10.25
C HIS A 46 5.91 15.46 -9.08
N ALA A 47 5.34 16.31 -8.21
CA ALA A 47 6.03 16.95 -7.09
C ALA A 47 6.18 16.07 -5.83
N ILE A 48 5.67 14.84 -5.83
CA ILE A 48 5.73 13.94 -4.67
C ILE A 48 6.88 12.93 -4.74
N ASP A 49 7.72 12.95 -5.80
CA ASP A 49 8.82 11.99 -5.96
C ASP A 49 9.71 11.93 -4.71
N ASP A 50 10.09 13.07 -4.13
CA ASP A 50 10.93 13.11 -2.93
C ASP A 50 10.18 12.63 -1.67
N GLU A 51 8.86 12.83 -1.61
CA GLU A 51 8.05 12.28 -0.51
C GLU A 51 7.95 10.76 -0.61
N VAL A 52 7.78 10.24 -1.82
CA VAL A 52 7.75 8.79 -2.11
C VAL A 52 9.10 8.15 -1.84
N VAL A 53 10.21 8.82 -2.16
CA VAL A 53 11.56 8.36 -1.79
C VAL A 53 11.67 8.24 -0.28
N ARG A 54 11.34 9.29 0.47
CA ARG A 54 11.37 9.24 1.95
C ARG A 54 10.43 8.17 2.51
N PHE A 55 9.25 8.01 1.91
CA PHE A 55 8.30 6.97 2.30
C PHE A 55 8.90 5.58 2.10
N THR A 56 9.59 5.37 0.98
CA THR A 56 10.26 4.12 0.64
C THR A 56 11.42 3.83 1.60
N GLU A 57 12.30 4.82 1.81
CA GLU A 57 13.46 4.72 2.70
C GLU A 57 13.06 4.46 4.16
N ASN A 58 11.93 5.00 4.60
CA ASN A 58 11.39 4.79 5.94
C ASN A 58 10.58 3.49 6.07
N GLY A 59 10.66 2.58 5.10
CA GLY A 59 9.99 1.28 5.15
C GLY A 59 8.47 1.36 5.01
N GLY A 60 7.92 2.43 4.45
CA GLY A 60 6.48 2.62 4.29
C GLY A 60 5.80 1.50 3.50
N TRP A 61 6.48 0.93 2.50
CA TRP A 61 5.96 -0.22 1.74
C TRP A 61 5.89 -1.51 2.56
N HIS A 62 6.85 -1.74 3.47
CA HIS A 62 6.77 -2.86 4.42
C HIS A 62 5.56 -2.72 5.34
N LYS A 63 5.29 -1.50 5.80
CA LYS A 63 4.09 -1.19 6.59
C LYS A 63 2.80 -1.47 5.82
N ILE A 64 2.72 -1.06 4.56
CA ILE A 64 1.56 -1.38 3.70
C ILE A 64 1.46 -2.89 3.48
N ASN A 65 2.59 -3.58 3.26
CA ASN A 65 2.62 -5.03 3.05
C ASN A 65 1.98 -5.79 4.22
N ASN A 66 2.19 -5.35 5.45
CA ASN A 66 1.60 -6.00 6.61
C ASN A 66 0.10 -5.65 6.78
N LEU A 67 -0.33 -4.48 6.31
CA LEU A 67 -1.74 -4.05 6.39
C LEU A 67 -2.62 -4.64 5.29
N LEU A 68 -2.07 -4.86 4.09
CA LEU A 68 -2.83 -5.33 2.93
C LEU A 68 -3.58 -6.65 3.15
N PRO A 69 -3.02 -7.70 3.78
CA PRO A 69 -3.76 -8.93 4.06
C PRO A 69 -5.05 -8.72 4.84
N LEU A 70 -5.03 -7.78 5.80
CA LEU A 70 -6.19 -7.45 6.63
C LEU A 70 -7.23 -6.67 5.83
N LEU A 71 -6.76 -5.72 5.02
CA LEU A 71 -7.62 -4.86 4.20
C LEU A 71 -8.24 -5.58 3.02
N ARG A 72 -7.58 -6.64 2.53
CA ARG A 72 -7.96 -7.39 1.35
C ARG A 72 -9.38 -7.95 1.39
N PHE A 73 -9.86 -8.32 2.58
CA PHE A 73 -11.19 -8.85 2.79
C PHE A 73 -12.20 -7.78 3.22
N THR A 74 -11.78 -6.53 3.27
CA THR A 74 -12.60 -5.39 3.68
C THR A 74 -12.78 -4.40 2.54
N GLY A 75 -13.98 -3.81 2.44
CA GLY A 75 -14.18 -2.57 1.68
C GLY A 75 -13.83 -2.60 0.19
N TYR A 76 -13.26 -1.49 -0.28
CA TYR A 76 -13.09 -1.14 -1.69
C TYR A 76 -11.94 -1.91 -2.35
N LEU A 77 -10.86 -2.15 -1.60
CA LEU A 77 -9.69 -2.91 -2.06
C LEU A 77 -10.04 -4.31 -2.61
N SER A 78 -11.08 -4.96 -2.08
CA SER A 78 -11.52 -6.26 -2.57
C SER A 78 -12.05 -6.25 -4.01
N TYR A 79 -12.63 -5.12 -4.45
CA TYR A 79 -13.22 -4.95 -5.78
C TYR A 79 -12.30 -4.21 -6.76
N SER A 80 -11.39 -3.38 -6.24
CA SER A 80 -10.53 -2.51 -7.05
C SER A 80 -9.05 -2.87 -6.97
N PHE A 81 -8.70 -4.07 -6.50
CA PHE A 81 -7.29 -4.46 -6.31
C PHE A 81 -6.49 -4.38 -7.62
N ASP A 82 -7.09 -4.82 -8.74
CA ASP A 82 -6.44 -4.77 -10.05
C ASP A 82 -6.16 -3.32 -10.49
N ASP A 83 -7.11 -2.41 -10.25
CA ASP A 83 -6.93 -0.98 -10.51
C ASP A 83 -5.87 -0.36 -9.59
N TRP A 84 -5.84 -0.78 -8.33
CA TRP A 84 -4.89 -0.35 -7.31
C TRP A 84 -3.45 -0.73 -7.71
N ILE A 85 -3.23 -1.99 -8.08
CA ILE A 85 -1.94 -2.49 -8.57
C ILE A 85 -1.55 -1.85 -9.91
N GLY A 86 -2.49 -1.73 -10.86
CA GLY A 86 -2.24 -1.10 -12.15
C GLY A 86 -1.80 0.36 -12.01
N ALA A 87 -2.37 1.09 -11.05
CA ALA A 87 -1.97 2.46 -10.74
C ALA A 87 -0.54 2.54 -10.15
N LEU A 88 -0.14 1.57 -9.32
CA LEU A 88 1.23 1.48 -8.81
C LEU A 88 2.25 1.20 -9.92
N HIS A 89 1.95 0.29 -10.84
CA HIS A 89 2.81 0.02 -11.99
C HIS A 89 3.01 1.26 -12.85
N HIS A 90 1.93 1.94 -13.23
CA HIS A 90 2.00 3.18 -14.01
C HIS A 90 2.76 4.30 -13.28
N PHE A 91 2.60 4.41 -11.96
CA PHE A 91 3.39 5.36 -11.18
C PHE A 91 4.87 5.00 -11.19
N THR A 92 5.20 3.72 -10.99
CA THR A 92 6.56 3.19 -10.95
C THR A 92 7.31 3.43 -12.25
N ASP A 93 6.67 3.20 -13.40
CA ASP A 93 7.26 3.47 -14.72
C ASP A 93 7.65 4.94 -14.88
N ARG A 94 6.80 5.87 -14.42
CA ARG A 94 7.10 7.31 -14.41
C ARG A 94 8.17 7.69 -13.40
N LEU A 95 8.24 6.98 -12.27
CA LEU A 95 9.22 7.25 -11.22
C LEU A 95 10.61 6.75 -11.62
N LYS A 96 10.71 5.65 -12.37
CA LYS A 96 11.97 5.01 -12.76
C LYS A 96 12.96 5.93 -13.47
N ALA A 97 12.45 6.87 -14.28
CA ALA A 97 13.28 7.85 -14.97
C ALA A 97 13.91 8.90 -14.03
N ARG A 98 13.34 9.10 -12.84
CA ARG A 98 13.69 10.19 -11.91
C ARG A 98 14.32 9.68 -10.61
N LYS A 99 13.80 8.58 -10.07
CA LYS A 99 14.19 7.95 -8.79
C LYS A 99 14.20 6.42 -8.95
N PRO A 100 15.17 5.85 -9.70
CA PRO A 100 15.17 4.44 -10.07
C PRO A 100 15.20 3.50 -8.86
N GLU A 101 15.89 3.85 -7.78
CA GLU A 101 15.98 3.02 -6.57
C GLU A 101 14.61 2.87 -5.89
N ALA A 102 13.90 3.97 -5.71
CA ALA A 102 12.54 3.94 -5.14
C ALA A 102 11.58 3.20 -6.08
N ALA A 103 11.68 3.42 -7.39
CA ALA A 103 10.88 2.70 -8.38
C ALA A 103 11.10 1.19 -8.32
N THR A 104 12.34 0.73 -8.15
CA THR A 104 12.63 -0.71 -8.00
C THR A 104 11.91 -1.31 -6.80
N VAL A 105 11.92 -0.66 -5.64
CA VAL A 105 11.24 -1.16 -4.45
C VAL A 105 9.73 -1.28 -4.68
N ILE A 106 9.12 -0.27 -5.31
CA ILE A 106 7.68 -0.25 -5.60
C ILE A 106 7.31 -1.30 -6.65
N SER A 107 8.14 -1.50 -7.67
CA SER A 107 7.93 -2.54 -8.70
C SER A 107 7.89 -3.93 -8.07
N VAL A 108 8.87 -4.25 -7.22
CA VAL A 108 8.94 -5.54 -6.52
C VAL A 108 7.71 -5.73 -5.64
N PHE A 109 7.31 -4.70 -4.90
CA PHE A 109 6.11 -4.73 -4.08
C PHE A 109 4.85 -4.97 -4.91
N ALA A 110 4.66 -4.25 -6.03
CA ALA A 110 3.48 -4.39 -6.88
C ALA A 110 3.43 -5.78 -7.56
N GLU A 111 4.57 -6.28 -8.05
CA GLU A 111 4.68 -7.62 -8.66
C GLU A 111 4.36 -8.73 -7.66
N GLN A 112 4.86 -8.63 -6.43
CA GLN A 112 4.56 -9.59 -5.37
C GLN A 112 3.04 -9.68 -5.14
N TRP A 113 2.40 -8.53 -4.93
CA TRP A 113 0.97 -8.47 -4.65
C TRP A 113 0.09 -8.87 -5.84
N GLU A 114 0.51 -8.58 -7.07
CA GLU A 114 -0.16 -9.05 -8.27
C GLU A 114 -0.15 -10.60 -8.36
N ASN A 115 0.99 -11.23 -8.02
CA ASN A 115 1.13 -12.67 -8.01
C ASN A 115 0.30 -13.32 -6.89
N ASP A 116 0.39 -12.80 -5.67
CA ASP A 116 -0.37 -13.28 -4.51
C ASP A 116 -1.89 -13.14 -4.75
N TYR A 117 -2.30 -12.09 -5.47
CA TYR A 117 -3.68 -11.89 -5.84
C TYR A 117 -4.17 -12.97 -6.81
N LYS A 118 -3.44 -13.19 -7.91
CA LYS A 118 -3.75 -14.22 -8.90
C LYS A 118 -3.82 -15.62 -8.29
N GLN A 119 -2.87 -15.97 -7.43
CA GLN A 119 -2.84 -17.30 -6.79
C GLN A 119 -4.06 -17.57 -5.91
N SER A 120 -4.50 -16.57 -5.14
CA SER A 120 -5.69 -16.72 -4.29
C SER A 120 -7.01 -16.78 -5.06
N ALA A 121 -7.09 -16.16 -6.25
CA ALA A 121 -8.28 -16.17 -7.09
C ALA A 121 -8.47 -17.54 -7.77
N VAL A 122 -7.38 -18.29 -7.97
CA VAL A 122 -7.38 -19.66 -8.51
C VAL A 122 -7.78 -20.70 -7.45
N GLN A 123 -7.70 -20.36 -6.15
CA GLN A 123 -8.01 -21.27 -5.04
C GLN A 123 -9.44 -21.09 -4.46
N ARG A 124 -10.28 -20.23 -5.06
CA ARG A 124 -11.72 -20.10 -4.75
C ARG A 124 -12.56 -20.90 -5.73
#